data_AF-A0A955Z9T3-F1
#
_entry.id   AF-A0A955Z9T3-F1
#
_cell.length_a   1.000
_cell.length_b   1.000
_cell.length_c   1.000
_cell.angle_alpha   90.00
_cell.angle_beta   90.00
_cell.angle_gamma   90.00
#
_symmetry.space_group_name_H-M   'P 1'
#
loop_
_entity.id
_entity.type
_entity.pdbx_description
1 polymer ?
#
loop_
_entity_poly.entity_id
_entity_poly.type
_entity_poly.pdbx_seq_one_letter_code
_entity_poly.pdbx_strand_id
1 'polypeptide(L)'
;MPLDDATRRLRETLDAQVLDLRDVAELRGLRSEELRFDSVAQRVTRQTKHGEIVGRWYAELLATYYLRDSIFRWAWAGTSSSYSTYGERIFKEGQQREVPQLCMSVVGGVTPEDADVLTQLGLALTGARDLFVEEPGDGTVKFYGMYDSPRPSGLHVSVPPPPVRRASSPPASERPGRSRSTTSPEGPAAKRSAPPPADRPREPDRAAFFPVASLAHELLARDVPGFSQAVLTLTIDPAARQTRLMVQLAAVDAGGRLRAVDATRELLDAATELVTAERARGAGAWRKLEAHLAPKSDGGATLHVEVV
;
A
#
# COMPACT_ATOMS: atom_id res chain seq x y z
N MET A 1 -11.49 -19.48 3.24
CA MET A 1 -12.69 -18.68 3.47
C MET A 1 -13.43 -18.56 2.14
N PRO A 2 -14.70 -18.98 2.06
CA PRO A 2 -15.50 -18.77 0.86
C PRO A 2 -15.68 -17.27 0.59
N LEU A 3 -16.06 -16.90 -0.64
CA LEU A 3 -16.47 -15.52 -0.95
C LEU A 3 -17.54 -15.04 0.03
N ASP A 4 -17.38 -13.84 0.55
CA ASP A 4 -18.36 -13.22 1.44
C ASP A 4 -19.60 -12.74 0.68
N ASP A 5 -20.69 -12.46 1.40
CA ASP A 5 -21.96 -12.06 0.78
C ASP A 5 -21.87 -10.71 0.06
N ALA A 6 -20.97 -9.81 0.49
CA ALA A 6 -20.76 -8.52 -0.18
C ALA A 6 -20.13 -8.73 -1.57
N THR A 7 -19.15 -9.62 -1.67
CA THR A 7 -18.48 -10.00 -2.90
C THR A 7 -19.44 -10.71 -3.86
N ARG A 8 -20.30 -11.60 -3.35
CA ARG A 8 -21.33 -12.26 -4.18
C ARG A 8 -22.35 -11.27 -4.74
N ARG A 9 -22.85 -10.34 -3.92
CA ARG A 9 -23.77 -9.29 -4.38
C ARG A 9 -23.12 -8.35 -5.39
N LEU A 10 -21.83 -8.02 -5.19
CA LEU A 10 -21.09 -7.23 -6.16
C LEU A 10 -20.98 -7.97 -7.50
N ARG A 11 -20.74 -9.28 -7.48
CA ARG A 11 -20.72 -10.11 -8.69
C ARG A 11 -22.03 -10.07 -9.44
N GLU A 12 -23.17 -10.21 -8.74
CA GLU A 12 -24.49 -10.09 -9.37
C GLU A 12 -24.69 -8.70 -9.98
N THR A 13 -24.20 -7.65 -9.32
CA THR A 13 -24.30 -6.27 -9.82
C THR A 13 -23.45 -6.02 -11.07
N LEU A 14 -22.29 -6.69 -11.17
CA LEU A 14 -21.33 -6.57 -12.27
C LEU A 14 -21.42 -7.72 -13.28
N ASP A 15 -22.50 -8.51 -13.26
CA ASP A 15 -22.61 -9.75 -14.03
C ASP A 15 -22.42 -9.51 -15.53
N ALA A 16 -23.00 -8.44 -16.07
CA ALA A 16 -22.85 -8.06 -17.48
C ALA A 16 -21.39 -7.76 -17.86
N GLN A 17 -20.65 -7.05 -17.01
CA GLN A 17 -19.24 -6.73 -17.26
C GLN A 17 -18.34 -7.97 -17.11
N VAL A 18 -18.65 -8.83 -16.14
CA VAL A 18 -17.94 -10.11 -15.96
C VAL A 18 -18.19 -11.04 -17.15
N LEU A 19 -19.42 -11.04 -17.69
CA LEU A 19 -19.78 -11.83 -18.87
C LEU A 19 -19.06 -11.32 -20.12
N ASP A 20 -19.01 -10.00 -20.35
CA ASP A 20 -18.26 -9.41 -21.46
C ASP A 20 -16.76 -9.81 -21.44
N LEU A 21 -16.12 -9.79 -20.25
CA LEU A 21 -14.74 -10.24 -20.09
C LEU A 21 -14.55 -11.73 -20.44
N ARG A 22 -15.53 -12.57 -20.08
CA ARG A 22 -15.50 -14.01 -20.39
C ARG A 22 -15.68 -14.26 -21.88
N ASP A 23 -16.61 -13.55 -22.51
CA ASP A 23 -16.87 -13.63 -23.95
C ASP A 23 -15.62 -13.22 -24.74
N VAL A 24 -14.91 -12.18 -24.31
CA VAL A 24 -13.63 -11.78 -24.93
C VAL A 24 -12.58 -12.90 -24.84
N ALA A 25 -12.46 -13.55 -23.68
CA ALA A 25 -11.51 -14.65 -23.48
C ALA A 25 -11.90 -15.90 -24.29
N GLU A 26 -13.19 -16.23 -24.39
CA GLU A 26 -13.70 -17.35 -25.19
C GLU A 26 -13.48 -17.09 -26.69
N LEU A 27 -13.84 -15.90 -27.18
CA LEU A 27 -13.62 -15.51 -28.57
C LEU A 27 -12.14 -15.56 -28.96
N ARG A 28 -11.24 -15.19 -28.06
CA ARG A 28 -9.79 -15.33 -28.27
C ARG A 28 -9.39 -16.79 -28.46
N GLY A 29 -9.92 -17.70 -27.62
CA GLY A 29 -9.71 -19.14 -27.74
C GLY A 29 -10.22 -19.70 -29.06
N LEU A 30 -11.45 -19.33 -29.45
CA LEU A 30 -12.07 -19.73 -30.72
C LEU A 30 -11.28 -19.27 -31.94
N ARG A 31 -10.76 -18.04 -31.90
CA ARG A 31 -9.93 -17.45 -32.97
C ARG A 31 -8.49 -17.94 -32.96
N SER A 32 -8.12 -18.80 -32.00
CA SER A 32 -6.75 -19.27 -31.84
C SER A 32 -5.75 -18.11 -31.74
N GLU A 33 -6.10 -17.10 -30.98
CA GLU A 33 -5.24 -15.94 -30.74
C GLU A 33 -4.40 -16.18 -29.49
N GLU A 34 -3.13 -15.83 -29.56
CA GLU A 34 -2.16 -15.99 -28.49
C GLU A 34 -1.86 -14.64 -27.84
N LEU A 35 -1.65 -14.65 -26.53
CA LEU A 35 -1.16 -13.50 -25.79
C LEU A 35 0.34 -13.66 -25.58
N ARG A 36 1.11 -12.64 -25.99
CA ARG A 36 2.53 -12.52 -25.68
C ARG A 36 2.73 -11.39 -24.70
N PHE A 37 3.24 -11.73 -23.52
CA PHE A 37 3.58 -10.76 -22.49
C PHE A 37 5.06 -10.36 -22.58
N ASP A 38 5.31 -9.06 -22.69
CA ASP A 38 6.61 -8.44 -22.53
C ASP A 38 6.66 -7.84 -21.11
N SER A 39 7.38 -8.52 -20.22
CA SER A 39 7.52 -8.13 -18.83
C SER A 39 8.33 -6.84 -18.63
N VAL A 40 9.21 -6.50 -19.59
CA VAL A 40 10.05 -5.30 -19.52
C VAL A 40 9.21 -4.07 -19.88
N ALA A 41 8.45 -4.16 -20.96
CA ALA A 41 7.56 -3.08 -21.38
C ALA A 41 6.23 -3.04 -20.61
N GLN A 42 5.92 -4.09 -19.83
CA GLN A 42 4.60 -4.35 -19.24
C GLN A 42 3.49 -4.27 -20.31
N ARG A 43 3.72 -4.93 -21.45
CA ARG A 43 2.77 -4.93 -22.57
C ARG A 43 2.36 -6.34 -22.92
N VAL A 44 1.08 -6.50 -23.23
CA VAL A 44 0.57 -7.73 -23.84
C VAL A 44 0.21 -7.45 -25.28
N THR A 45 0.75 -8.28 -26.17
CA THR A 45 0.39 -8.30 -27.59
C THR A 45 -0.51 -9.50 -27.84
N ARG A 46 -1.71 -9.26 -28.36
CA ARG A 46 -2.59 -10.31 -28.88
C ARG A 46 -2.29 -10.50 -30.35
N GLN A 47 -2.01 -11.73 -30.72
CA GLN A 47 -1.66 -12.10 -32.08
C GLN A 47 -2.44 -13.33 -32.54
N THR A 48 -2.75 -13.44 -33.82
CA THR A 48 -3.28 -14.68 -34.38
C THR A 48 -2.18 -15.75 -34.44
N LYS A 49 -2.54 -17.02 -34.60
CA LYS A 49 -1.58 -18.11 -34.88
C LYS A 49 -0.66 -17.83 -36.09
N HIS A 50 -1.09 -16.98 -37.02
CA HIS A 50 -0.30 -16.60 -38.20
C HIS A 50 0.62 -15.39 -37.95
N GLY A 51 0.67 -14.86 -36.72
CA GLY A 51 1.53 -13.75 -36.34
C GLY A 51 0.96 -12.36 -36.62
N GLU A 52 -0.29 -12.25 -37.04
CA GLU A 52 -0.96 -10.96 -37.22
C GLU A 52 -1.30 -10.35 -35.86
N ILE A 53 -0.96 -9.08 -35.66
CA ILE A 53 -1.18 -8.38 -34.40
C ILE A 53 -2.60 -7.83 -34.36
N VAL A 54 -3.44 -8.41 -33.50
CA VAL A 54 -4.84 -8.00 -33.27
C VAL A 54 -4.90 -6.77 -32.38
N GLY A 55 -4.00 -6.67 -31.40
CA GLY A 55 -3.95 -5.51 -30.51
C GLY A 55 -2.80 -5.54 -29.53
N ARG A 56 -2.58 -4.40 -28.87
CA ARG A 56 -1.55 -4.21 -27.85
C ARG A 56 -2.12 -3.42 -26.69
N TRP A 57 -1.93 -3.94 -25.49
CA TRP A 57 -2.39 -3.33 -24.25
C TRP A 57 -1.27 -3.26 -23.23
N TYR A 58 -1.45 -2.42 -22.23
CA TYR A 58 -0.64 -2.39 -21.03
C TYR A 58 -1.14 -3.46 -20.07
N ALA A 59 -0.23 -4.23 -19.50
CA ALA A 59 -0.56 -5.24 -18.50
C ALA A 59 -0.09 -4.78 -17.12
N GLU A 60 -1.03 -4.74 -16.19
CA GLU A 60 -0.74 -4.52 -14.78
C GLU A 60 -1.02 -5.81 -14.01
N LEU A 61 -0.06 -6.25 -13.20
CA LEU A 61 -0.29 -7.34 -12.26
C LEU A 61 -1.34 -6.89 -11.25
N LEU A 62 -2.46 -7.60 -11.19
CA LEU A 62 -3.56 -7.29 -10.26
C LEU A 62 -3.47 -8.13 -9.01
N ALA A 63 -3.16 -9.42 -9.16
CA ALA A 63 -3.10 -10.34 -8.04
C ALA A 63 -2.19 -11.53 -8.30
N THR A 64 -1.81 -12.20 -7.22
CA THR A 64 -1.12 -13.50 -7.23
C THR A 64 -1.86 -14.44 -6.31
N TYR A 65 -2.19 -15.62 -6.83
CA TYR A 65 -2.77 -16.72 -6.07
C TYR A 65 -1.73 -17.80 -5.81
N TYR A 66 -1.53 -18.15 -4.55
CA TYR A 66 -0.60 -19.17 -4.09
C TYR A 66 -1.37 -20.47 -3.88
N LEU A 67 -1.23 -21.43 -4.80
CA LEU A 67 -2.01 -22.67 -4.80
C LEU A 67 -1.84 -23.47 -3.51
N ARG A 68 -0.60 -23.58 -3.03
CA ARG A 68 -0.25 -24.37 -1.84
C ARG A 68 -0.95 -23.87 -0.58
N ASP A 69 -1.02 -22.56 -0.42
CA ASP A 69 -1.51 -21.93 0.80
C ASP A 69 -2.97 -21.48 0.69
N SER A 70 -3.56 -21.62 -0.51
CA SER A 70 -4.90 -21.10 -0.83
C SER A 70 -5.01 -19.61 -0.49
N ILE A 71 -3.96 -18.85 -0.81
CA ILE A 71 -3.84 -17.43 -0.51
C ILE A 71 -3.99 -16.63 -1.79
N PHE A 72 -4.92 -15.69 -1.80
CA PHE A 72 -5.03 -14.67 -2.83
C PHE A 72 -4.44 -13.36 -2.31
N ARG A 73 -3.43 -12.83 -3.00
CA ARG A 73 -2.78 -11.57 -2.65
C ARG A 73 -2.98 -10.55 -3.75
N TRP A 74 -3.55 -9.40 -3.41
CA TRP A 74 -3.61 -8.29 -4.35
C TRP A 74 -2.23 -7.69 -4.56
N ALA A 75 -1.91 -7.34 -5.81
CA ALA A 75 -0.61 -6.76 -6.17
C ALA A 75 -0.45 -5.34 -5.63
N TRP A 76 -1.55 -4.59 -5.46
CA TRP A 76 -1.50 -3.28 -4.83
C TRP A 76 -1.03 -3.35 -3.37
N ALA A 77 -1.18 -4.51 -2.73
CA ALA A 77 -0.78 -4.74 -1.35
C ALA A 77 0.73 -4.98 -1.24
N GLY A 78 1.45 -3.86 -1.12
CA GLY A 78 2.91 -3.81 -1.03
C GLY A 78 3.55 -2.97 -2.15
N THR A 79 2.75 -2.43 -3.08
CA THR A 79 3.26 -1.47 -4.06
C THR A 79 3.03 -0.05 -3.55
N SER A 80 4.09 0.59 -3.05
CA SER A 80 4.08 2.00 -2.65
C SER A 80 4.43 2.90 -3.85
N SER A 81 3.75 2.71 -5.00
CA SER A 81 3.99 3.56 -6.16
C SER A 81 3.36 4.93 -5.95
N SER A 82 4.08 6.00 -6.25
CA SER A 82 3.55 7.38 -6.23
C SER A 82 2.50 7.66 -7.32
N TYR A 83 2.14 6.66 -8.11
CA TYR A 83 1.23 6.74 -9.23
C TYR A 83 0.02 5.86 -8.95
N SER A 84 -1.17 6.35 -9.29
CA SER A 84 -2.39 5.54 -9.22
C SER A 84 -2.22 4.29 -10.09
N THR A 85 -2.39 3.12 -9.48
CA THR A 85 -2.46 1.84 -10.17
C THR A 85 -3.93 1.46 -10.39
N TYR A 86 -4.18 0.53 -11.31
CA TYR A 86 -5.52 -0.07 -11.42
C TYR A 86 -5.85 -0.87 -10.16
N GLY A 87 -4.86 -1.51 -9.53
CA GLY A 87 -5.02 -2.16 -8.23
C GLY A 87 -5.54 -1.21 -7.13
N GLU A 88 -4.99 -0.01 -7.01
CA GLU A 88 -5.51 1.01 -6.06
C GLU A 88 -6.97 1.40 -6.34
N ARG A 89 -7.37 1.40 -7.61
CA ARG A 89 -8.76 1.66 -7.98
C ARG A 89 -9.68 0.52 -7.50
N ILE A 90 -9.24 -0.74 -7.61
CA ILE A 90 -9.98 -1.89 -7.05
C ILE A 90 -10.17 -1.70 -5.54
N PHE A 91 -9.11 -1.34 -4.82
CA PHE A 91 -9.18 -1.07 -3.39
C PHE A 91 -10.19 0.03 -3.06
N LYS A 92 -10.14 1.17 -3.77
CA LYS A 92 -11.05 2.31 -3.57
C LYS A 92 -12.51 1.95 -3.85
N GLU A 93 -12.77 1.24 -4.96
CA GLU A 93 -14.12 0.77 -5.30
C GLU A 93 -14.63 -0.23 -4.26
N GLY A 94 -13.76 -1.14 -3.78
CA GLY A 94 -14.06 -2.04 -2.68
C GLY A 94 -14.47 -1.29 -1.41
N GLN A 95 -13.76 -0.21 -1.07
CA GLN A 95 -14.07 0.60 0.11
C GLN A 95 -15.41 1.31 -0.05
N GLN A 96 -15.65 1.92 -1.22
CA GLN A 96 -16.89 2.64 -1.51
C GLN A 96 -18.12 1.72 -1.51
N ARG A 97 -17.94 0.46 -1.88
CA ARG A 97 -19.00 -0.56 -1.98
C ARG A 97 -19.06 -1.48 -0.77
N GLU A 98 -18.23 -1.24 0.24
CA GLU A 98 -18.14 -2.04 1.47
C GLU A 98 -17.90 -3.54 1.19
N VAL A 99 -16.95 -3.85 0.30
CA VAL A 99 -16.57 -5.23 -0.06
C VAL A 99 -15.18 -5.56 0.53
N PRO A 100 -15.11 -6.20 1.72
CA PRO A 100 -13.85 -6.37 2.44
C PRO A 100 -12.79 -7.12 1.66
N GLN A 101 -13.14 -8.18 0.93
CA GLN A 101 -12.19 -8.99 0.17
C GLN A 101 -11.45 -8.22 -0.94
N LEU A 102 -12.01 -7.11 -1.44
CA LEU A 102 -11.33 -6.21 -2.38
C LEU A 102 -10.42 -5.18 -1.68
N CYS A 103 -10.62 -4.95 -0.39
CA CYS A 103 -9.86 -4.01 0.43
C CYS A 103 -8.77 -4.67 1.28
N MET A 104 -8.83 -5.99 1.45
CA MET A 104 -7.83 -6.75 2.18
C MET A 104 -6.58 -6.91 1.32
N SER A 105 -5.40 -6.82 1.93
CA SER A 105 -4.14 -7.11 1.23
C SER A 105 -4.04 -8.57 0.78
N VAL A 106 -4.54 -9.46 1.64
CA VAL A 106 -4.44 -10.91 1.51
C VAL A 106 -5.77 -11.53 1.91
N VAL A 107 -6.29 -12.45 1.10
CA VAL A 107 -7.50 -13.22 1.35
C VAL A 107 -7.11 -14.71 1.45
N GLY A 108 -7.37 -15.32 2.62
CA GLY A 108 -6.94 -16.68 2.92
C GLY A 108 -8.02 -17.76 2.74
N GLY A 109 -7.58 -18.97 2.40
CA GLY A 109 -8.44 -20.15 2.17
C GLY A 109 -9.38 -20.00 0.96
N VAL A 110 -8.97 -19.25 -0.03
CA VAL A 110 -9.69 -18.97 -1.28
C VAL A 110 -9.45 -20.16 -2.22
N THR A 111 -10.46 -20.66 -2.90
CA THR A 111 -10.28 -21.71 -3.93
C THR A 111 -9.76 -21.09 -5.24
N PRO A 112 -9.24 -21.88 -6.20
CA PRO A 112 -8.88 -21.37 -7.51
C PRO A 112 -10.05 -20.64 -8.22
N GLU A 113 -11.28 -21.14 -8.06
CA GLU A 113 -12.48 -20.55 -8.63
C GLU A 113 -12.82 -19.22 -7.94
N ASP A 114 -12.69 -19.14 -6.62
CA ASP A 114 -12.91 -17.89 -5.88
C ASP A 114 -11.84 -16.83 -6.25
N ALA A 115 -10.60 -17.25 -6.50
CA ALA A 115 -9.52 -16.37 -6.96
C ALA A 115 -9.81 -15.79 -8.37
N ASP A 116 -10.35 -16.61 -9.26
CA ASP A 116 -10.80 -16.18 -10.59
C ASP A 116 -11.96 -15.18 -10.48
N VAL A 117 -12.94 -15.45 -9.61
CA VAL A 117 -14.05 -14.52 -9.35
C VAL A 117 -13.55 -13.17 -8.81
N LEU A 118 -12.69 -13.16 -7.79
CA LEU A 118 -12.12 -11.93 -7.25
C LEU A 118 -11.39 -11.13 -8.32
N THR A 119 -10.59 -11.81 -9.15
CA THR A 119 -9.88 -11.19 -10.27
C THR A 119 -10.85 -10.57 -11.28
N GLN A 120 -11.88 -11.29 -11.69
CA GLN A 120 -12.90 -10.81 -12.64
C GLN A 120 -13.63 -9.57 -12.13
N LEU A 121 -13.97 -9.53 -10.84
CA LEU A 121 -14.55 -8.34 -10.22
C LEU A 121 -13.58 -7.16 -10.24
N GLY A 122 -12.30 -7.41 -9.93
CA GLY A 122 -11.25 -6.41 -10.03
C GLY A 122 -11.15 -5.79 -11.43
N LEU A 123 -11.13 -6.64 -12.47
CA LEU A 123 -11.09 -6.24 -13.87
C LEU A 123 -12.32 -5.42 -14.29
N ALA A 124 -13.51 -5.87 -13.88
CA ALA A 124 -14.76 -5.19 -14.19
C ALA A 124 -14.80 -3.77 -13.57
N LEU A 125 -14.32 -3.62 -12.33
CA LEU A 125 -14.24 -2.32 -11.65
C LEU A 125 -13.22 -1.36 -12.28
N THR A 126 -12.14 -1.89 -12.84
CA THR A 126 -11.07 -1.08 -13.44
C THR A 126 -11.31 -0.76 -14.91
N GLY A 127 -12.25 -1.45 -15.56
CA GLY A 127 -12.51 -1.33 -17.00
C GLY A 127 -11.40 -1.98 -17.82
N ALA A 128 -10.84 -3.09 -17.35
CA ALA A 128 -9.89 -3.88 -18.13
C ALA A 128 -10.56 -4.41 -19.41
N ARG A 129 -9.75 -4.58 -20.46
CA ARG A 129 -10.20 -5.13 -21.75
C ARG A 129 -10.20 -6.65 -21.76
N ASP A 130 -9.26 -7.24 -21.04
CA ASP A 130 -9.00 -8.67 -21.06
C ASP A 130 -8.16 -9.07 -19.84
N LEU A 131 -8.06 -10.37 -19.60
CA LEU A 131 -7.26 -11.01 -18.57
C LEU A 131 -6.15 -11.84 -19.21
N PHE A 132 -4.92 -11.61 -18.75
CA PHE A 132 -3.79 -12.49 -18.99
C PHE A 132 -3.44 -13.24 -17.71
N VAL A 133 -3.39 -14.58 -17.80
CA VAL A 133 -3.02 -15.46 -16.68
C VAL A 133 -1.66 -16.07 -16.97
N GLU A 134 -0.73 -15.92 -16.02
CA GLU A 134 0.59 -16.54 -16.07
C GLU A 134 0.70 -17.60 -14.97
N GLU A 135 1.06 -18.83 -15.38
CA GLU A 135 1.34 -19.95 -14.48
C GLU A 135 2.82 -20.34 -14.63
N PRO A 136 3.74 -19.69 -13.88
CA PRO A 136 5.18 -19.90 -14.02
C PRO A 136 5.66 -21.29 -13.54
N GLY A 137 4.77 -22.14 -13.02
CA GLY A 137 5.09 -23.50 -12.57
C GLY A 137 5.68 -23.61 -11.15
N ASP A 138 5.78 -22.49 -10.43
CA ASP A 138 6.28 -22.43 -9.03
C ASP A 138 5.18 -22.61 -7.98
N GLY A 139 3.97 -23.00 -8.39
CA GLY A 139 2.80 -23.08 -7.51
C GLY A 139 2.12 -21.73 -7.27
N THR A 140 2.41 -20.72 -8.10
CA THR A 140 1.67 -19.46 -8.16
C THR A 140 0.90 -19.30 -9.47
N VAL A 141 -0.21 -18.56 -9.42
CA VAL A 141 -0.96 -18.08 -10.58
C VAL A 141 -0.98 -16.56 -10.50
N LYS A 142 -0.52 -15.88 -11.54
CA LYS A 142 -0.52 -14.42 -11.61
C LYS A 142 -1.59 -13.94 -12.57
N PHE A 143 -2.35 -12.95 -12.11
CA PHE A 143 -3.44 -12.35 -12.86
C PHE A 143 -3.06 -10.94 -13.30
N TYR A 144 -3.05 -10.72 -14.60
CA TYR A 144 -2.74 -9.42 -15.21
C TYR A 144 -3.97 -8.86 -15.90
N GLY A 145 -4.34 -7.63 -15.55
CA GLY A 145 -5.37 -6.88 -16.27
C GLY A 145 -4.76 -6.18 -17.49
N MET A 146 -5.46 -6.23 -18.62
CA MET A 146 -5.04 -5.58 -19.87
C MET A 146 -5.80 -4.26 -20.06
N TYR A 147 -5.07 -3.16 -20.27
CA TYR A 147 -5.60 -1.80 -20.30
C TYR A 147 -5.13 -1.01 -21.51
N ASP A 148 -5.98 -0.08 -21.98
CA ASP A 148 -5.65 0.81 -23.10
C ASP A 148 -4.59 1.87 -22.72
N SER A 149 -4.49 2.20 -21.44
CA SER A 149 -3.50 3.12 -20.89
C SER A 149 -2.66 2.45 -19.79
N PRO A 150 -1.40 2.87 -19.60
CA PRO A 150 -0.55 2.32 -18.54
C PRO A 150 -1.01 2.72 -17.14
N ARG A 151 -1.93 3.71 -17.06
CA ARG A 151 -2.43 4.29 -15.82
C ARG A 151 -3.92 4.57 -15.95
N PRO A 152 -4.70 4.44 -14.87
CA PRO A 152 -6.07 4.90 -14.86
C PRO A 152 -6.12 6.43 -15.03
N SER A 153 -6.84 6.90 -16.04
CA SER A 153 -7.18 8.32 -16.20
C SER A 153 -8.28 8.73 -15.22
N GLY A 154 -8.12 9.87 -14.52
CA GLY A 154 -9.25 10.52 -13.82
C GLY A 154 -9.29 10.44 -12.28
N LEU A 155 -8.18 10.14 -11.58
CA LEU A 155 -8.13 10.18 -10.11
C LEU A 155 -7.05 11.13 -9.57
N HIS A 156 -7.18 12.43 -9.85
CA HIS A 156 -6.60 13.47 -8.99
C HIS A 156 -7.70 13.98 -8.04
N VAL A 157 -7.98 13.23 -6.98
CA VAL A 157 -8.76 13.76 -5.86
C VAL A 157 -7.79 14.45 -4.92
N SER A 158 -7.74 15.78 -5.01
CA SER A 158 -7.23 16.60 -3.91
C SER A 158 -8.13 16.33 -2.71
N VAL A 159 -7.59 15.69 -1.68
CA VAL A 159 -8.25 15.57 -0.38
C VAL A 159 -8.31 17.00 0.18
N PRO A 160 -9.48 17.65 0.29
CA PRO A 160 -9.53 18.94 0.94
C PRO A 160 -9.10 18.75 2.40
N PRO A 161 -8.26 19.65 2.95
CA PRO A 161 -7.85 19.55 4.35
C PRO A 161 -9.08 19.47 5.25
N PRO A 162 -9.04 18.68 6.33
CA PRO A 162 -10.18 18.54 7.22
C PRO A 162 -10.63 19.92 7.69
N PRO A 163 -11.95 20.17 7.80
CA PRO A 163 -12.46 21.46 8.21
C PRO A 163 -11.87 21.80 9.58
N VAL A 164 -11.01 22.81 9.62
CA VAL A 164 -10.53 23.40 10.86
C VAL A 164 -11.76 24.00 11.52
N ARG A 165 -12.34 23.28 12.49
CA ARG A 165 -13.29 23.87 13.43
C ARG A 165 -12.52 24.94 14.18
N ARG A 166 -12.60 26.19 13.72
CA ARG A 166 -12.21 27.36 14.51
C ARG A 166 -13.02 27.26 15.79
N ALA A 167 -12.34 26.94 16.89
CA ALA A 167 -12.90 27.07 18.22
C ALA A 167 -13.38 28.51 18.34
N SER A 168 -14.69 28.68 18.46
CA SER A 168 -15.32 29.96 18.77
C SER A 168 -14.69 30.47 20.06
N SER A 169 -14.06 31.64 19.99
CA SER A 169 -13.59 32.36 21.16
C SER A 169 -14.72 32.49 22.19
N PRO A 170 -14.46 32.34 23.49
CA PRO A 170 -15.47 32.61 24.50
C PRO A 170 -15.68 34.12 24.62
N PRO A 171 -16.93 34.62 24.71
CA PRO A 171 -17.15 36.02 25.08
C PRO A 171 -16.80 36.22 26.55
N ALA A 172 -15.98 37.24 26.80
CA ALA A 172 -15.62 37.70 28.13
C ALA A 172 -16.76 38.49 28.78
N SER A 173 -16.90 38.28 30.10
CA SER A 173 -17.43 39.17 31.13
C SER A 173 -18.82 39.79 30.98
N GLU A 174 -19.69 39.46 31.93
CA GLU A 174 -20.20 40.44 32.90
C GLU A 174 -20.81 39.75 34.15
N ARG A 175 -20.25 40.07 35.32
CA ARG A 175 -20.84 39.96 36.67
C ARG A 175 -21.20 41.41 37.09
N PRO A 176 -22.10 41.70 38.07
CA PRO A 176 -22.34 40.93 39.29
C PRO A 176 -23.79 40.89 39.84
N GLY A 177 -24.11 39.91 40.70
CA GLY A 177 -25.43 39.83 41.35
C GLY A 177 -25.53 38.84 42.51
N ARG A 178 -25.16 39.32 43.69
CA ARG A 178 -25.34 38.83 45.07
C ARG A 178 -26.60 37.96 45.35
N SER A 179 -26.45 36.79 46.02
CA SER A 179 -26.97 36.51 47.39
C SER A 179 -27.18 35.02 47.76
N ARG A 180 -26.65 34.68 48.95
CA ARG A 180 -27.13 33.74 50.01
C ARG A 180 -27.35 32.23 49.75
N SER A 181 -26.41 31.45 50.32
CA SER A 181 -26.58 30.42 51.38
C SER A 181 -27.62 29.31 51.25
N THR A 182 -27.17 28.04 51.25
CA THR A 182 -27.24 27.06 52.38
C THR A 182 -27.03 25.61 51.89
N THR A 183 -26.23 24.82 52.66
CA THR A 183 -26.30 23.35 52.93
C THR A 183 -26.39 22.36 51.74
N SER A 184 -25.75 21.20 51.64
CA SER A 184 -24.79 20.37 52.39
C SER A 184 -24.52 19.13 51.46
N PRO A 185 -23.59 18.21 51.79
CA PRO A 185 -22.80 17.45 50.81
C PRO A 185 -23.42 16.10 50.43
N GLU A 186 -22.80 15.42 49.44
CA GLU A 186 -22.50 13.98 49.40
C GLU A 186 -22.64 13.34 48.00
N GLY A 187 -21.47 13.12 47.36
CA GLY A 187 -21.21 12.07 46.38
C GLY A 187 -21.63 12.28 44.92
N PRO A 188 -20.64 12.37 44.01
CA PRO A 188 -20.77 11.66 42.75
C PRO A 188 -19.68 10.59 42.66
N ALA A 189 -20.16 9.37 42.37
CA ALA A 189 -19.36 8.20 42.08
C ALA A 189 -18.16 8.54 41.17
N ALA A 190 -16.97 8.18 41.64
CA ALA A 190 -15.76 8.19 40.85
C ALA A 190 -15.98 7.34 39.60
N LYS A 191 -16.16 8.00 38.46
CA LYS A 191 -16.04 7.38 37.14
C LYS A 191 -14.64 6.79 37.08
N ARG A 192 -14.54 5.46 37.13
CA ARG A 192 -13.31 4.73 36.83
C ARG A 192 -12.92 5.13 35.41
N SER A 193 -11.94 6.01 35.30
CA SER A 193 -11.25 6.31 34.06
C SER A 193 -10.71 4.98 33.54
N ALA A 194 -11.26 4.51 32.43
CA ALA A 194 -10.64 3.44 31.67
C ALA A 194 -9.20 3.87 31.35
N PRO A 195 -8.21 2.95 31.41
CA PRO A 195 -6.85 3.28 30.99
C PRO A 195 -6.89 3.79 29.54
N PRO A 196 -6.10 4.84 29.20
CA PRO A 196 -6.02 5.32 27.83
C PRO A 196 -5.64 4.15 26.90
N PRO A 197 -6.24 4.08 25.69
CA PRO A 197 -5.90 3.02 24.73
C PRO A 197 -4.39 3.05 24.48
N ALA A 198 -3.76 1.87 24.44
CA ALA A 198 -2.35 1.74 24.10
C ALA A 198 -2.11 2.44 22.76
N ASP A 199 -1.26 3.48 22.77
CA ASP A 199 -0.92 4.26 21.59
C ASP A 199 -0.40 3.31 20.51
N ARG A 200 -1.14 3.24 19.40
CA ARG A 200 -0.71 2.47 18.24
C ARG A 200 0.62 3.06 17.74
N PRO A 201 1.60 2.23 17.34
CA PRO A 201 2.83 2.71 16.74
C PRO A 201 2.48 3.65 15.58
N ARG A 202 3.00 4.87 15.63
CA ARG A 202 2.77 5.90 14.61
C ARG A 202 4.01 6.01 13.75
N GLU A 203 3.82 6.16 12.44
CA GLU A 203 4.91 6.52 11.52
C GLU A 203 5.56 7.84 11.93
N PRO A 204 6.90 7.95 11.85
CA PRO A 204 7.58 9.18 12.18
C PRO A 204 7.20 10.30 11.21
N ASP A 205 7.24 11.53 11.72
CA ASP A 205 7.00 12.69 10.87
C ASP A 205 8.04 12.77 9.73
N ARG A 206 7.59 13.13 8.52
CA ARG A 206 8.44 13.21 7.34
C ARG A 206 9.58 14.19 7.53
N ALA A 207 9.33 15.31 8.20
CA ALA A 207 10.36 16.30 8.50
C ALA A 207 11.41 15.77 9.48
N ALA A 208 11.02 14.91 10.42
CA ALA A 208 11.93 14.26 11.36
C ALA A 208 12.78 13.18 10.69
N PHE A 209 12.20 12.44 9.73
CA PHE A 209 12.90 11.38 9.00
C PHE A 209 13.82 11.90 7.89
N PHE A 210 13.57 13.10 7.36
CA PHE A 210 14.29 13.65 6.21
C PHE A 210 15.83 13.59 6.33
N PRO A 211 16.47 13.94 7.46
CA PRO A 211 17.94 13.86 7.58
C PRO A 211 18.48 12.43 7.36
N VAL A 212 17.78 11.43 7.89
CA VAL A 212 18.14 10.01 7.73
C VAL A 212 18.01 9.59 6.27
N ALA A 213 16.91 9.99 5.61
CA ALA A 213 16.67 9.68 4.20
C ALA A 213 17.74 10.29 3.28
N SER A 214 18.12 11.54 3.52
CA SER A 214 19.12 12.26 2.73
C SER A 214 20.49 11.61 2.83
N LEU A 215 20.95 11.30 4.05
CA LEU A 215 22.22 10.60 4.26
C LEU A 215 22.22 9.20 3.63
N ALA A 216 21.13 8.44 3.80
CA ALA A 216 21.01 7.14 3.15
C ALA A 216 21.08 7.25 1.62
N HIS A 217 20.45 8.27 1.03
CA HIS A 217 20.50 8.50 -0.41
C HIS A 217 21.91 8.88 -0.89
N GLU A 218 22.62 9.74 -0.17
CA GLU A 218 24.01 10.10 -0.49
C GLU A 218 24.94 8.89 -0.46
N LEU A 219 24.77 8.00 0.53
CA LEU A 219 25.52 6.73 0.60
C LEU A 219 25.19 5.82 -0.59
N LEU A 220 23.91 5.68 -0.95
CA LEU A 220 23.50 4.89 -2.11
C LEU A 220 24.06 5.45 -3.42
N ALA A 221 24.01 6.77 -3.60
CA ALA A 221 24.54 7.43 -4.79
C ALA A 221 26.05 7.23 -4.94
N ARG A 222 26.79 7.19 -3.82
CA ARG A 222 28.23 6.98 -3.80
C ARG A 222 28.63 5.51 -3.99
N ASP A 223 27.99 4.61 -3.24
CA ASP A 223 28.46 3.23 -3.09
C ASP A 223 27.72 2.24 -4.03
N VAL A 224 26.52 2.60 -4.50
CA VAL A 224 25.71 1.81 -5.46
C VAL A 224 25.12 2.73 -6.55
N PRO A 225 25.95 3.33 -7.41
CA PRO A 225 25.48 4.24 -8.45
C PRO A 225 24.52 3.53 -9.39
N GLY A 226 23.36 4.16 -9.65
CA GLY A 226 22.32 3.59 -10.52
C GLY A 226 21.51 2.46 -9.89
N PHE A 227 21.42 2.40 -8.55
CA PHE A 227 20.52 1.47 -7.88
C PHE A 227 19.06 1.64 -8.36
N SER A 228 18.32 0.54 -8.50
CA SER A 228 16.91 0.56 -8.93
C SER A 228 15.93 0.64 -7.76
N GLN A 229 16.30 0.03 -6.63
CA GLN A 229 15.54 0.00 -5.39
C GLN A 229 16.51 -0.12 -4.20
N ALA A 230 16.14 0.44 -3.05
CA ALA A 230 16.89 0.26 -1.82
C ALA A 230 15.94 0.22 -0.61
N VAL A 231 16.42 -0.38 0.48
CA VAL A 231 15.73 -0.45 1.76
C VAL A 231 16.69 -0.06 2.88
N LEU A 232 16.22 0.86 3.72
CA LEU A 232 16.86 1.23 4.98
C LEU A 232 16.03 0.62 6.11
N THR A 233 16.64 -0.20 6.95
CA THR A 233 15.98 -0.80 8.12
C THR A 233 16.62 -0.25 9.40
N LEU A 234 15.78 0.33 10.27
CA LEU A 234 16.15 0.71 11.63
C LEU A 234 15.50 -0.28 12.60
N THR A 235 16.31 -0.99 13.37
CA THR A 235 15.81 -1.88 14.44
C THR A 235 16.21 -1.33 15.80
N ILE A 236 15.23 -1.17 16.67
CA ILE A 236 15.40 -0.68 18.04
C ILE A 236 15.20 -1.86 18.98
N ASP A 237 16.16 -2.09 19.88
CA ASP A 237 15.99 -2.99 21.01
C ASP A 237 15.35 -2.23 22.19
N PRO A 238 14.07 -2.47 22.53
CA PRO A 238 13.42 -1.81 23.65
C PRO A 238 13.83 -2.41 25.01
N ALA A 239 14.43 -3.59 25.06
CA ALA A 239 14.77 -4.29 26.30
C ALA A 239 16.12 -3.83 26.88
N ALA A 240 16.95 -3.16 26.07
CA ALA A 240 18.24 -2.67 26.50
C ALA A 240 18.11 -1.43 27.39
N ARG A 241 18.90 -1.36 28.48
CA ARG A 241 18.99 -0.19 29.38
C ARG A 241 19.47 1.08 28.66
N GLN A 242 20.11 0.91 27.50
CA GLN A 242 20.50 1.97 26.58
C GLN A 242 19.87 1.63 25.23
N THR A 243 19.37 2.64 24.50
CA THR A 243 18.80 2.44 23.16
C THR A 243 19.84 1.79 22.26
N ARG A 244 19.69 0.49 21.98
CA ARG A 244 20.50 -0.18 20.95
C ARG A 244 19.75 -0.04 19.63
N LEU A 245 20.42 0.61 18.69
CA LEU A 245 19.94 0.85 17.35
C LEU A 245 20.81 0.07 16.37
N MET A 246 20.18 -0.68 15.48
CA MET A 246 20.82 -1.29 14.32
C MET A 246 20.29 -0.62 13.06
N VAL A 247 21.21 -0.21 12.18
CA VAL A 247 20.89 0.42 10.90
C VAL A 247 21.44 -0.48 9.79
N GLN A 248 20.58 -0.91 8.89
CA GLN A 248 20.94 -1.71 7.72
C GLN A 248 20.49 -1.00 6.46
N LEU A 249 21.39 -0.85 5.49
CA LEU A 249 21.09 -0.27 4.19
C LEU A 249 21.44 -1.29 3.11
N ALA A 250 20.47 -1.61 2.25
CA ALA A 250 20.68 -2.54 1.15
C ALA A 250 20.04 -2.01 -0.13
N ALA A 251 20.63 -2.30 -1.28
CA ALA A 251 20.18 -1.80 -2.57
C ALA A 251 20.35 -2.84 -3.69
N VAL A 252 19.49 -2.75 -4.70
CA VAL A 252 19.61 -3.52 -5.93
C VAL A 252 20.35 -2.68 -6.96
N ASP A 253 21.55 -3.10 -7.34
CA ASP A 253 22.36 -2.40 -8.35
C ASP A 253 21.74 -2.48 -9.76
N ALA A 254 22.32 -1.75 -10.71
CA ALA A 254 21.85 -1.74 -12.11
C ALA A 254 21.88 -3.13 -12.78
N GLY A 255 22.65 -4.08 -12.25
CA GLY A 255 22.71 -5.47 -12.71
C GLY A 255 21.70 -6.39 -12.03
N GLY A 256 20.80 -5.85 -11.20
CA GLY A 256 19.81 -6.63 -10.46
C GLY A 256 20.39 -7.37 -9.26
N ARG A 257 21.60 -7.03 -8.79
CA ARG A 257 22.24 -7.70 -7.64
C ARG A 257 22.01 -6.93 -6.37
N LEU A 258 21.68 -7.66 -5.29
CA LEU A 258 21.56 -7.09 -3.96
C LEU A 258 22.95 -6.76 -3.39
N ARG A 259 23.11 -5.54 -2.89
CA ARG A 259 24.32 -5.04 -2.22
C ARG A 259 23.97 -4.47 -0.86
N ALA A 260 24.72 -4.88 0.16
CA ALA A 260 24.70 -4.22 1.45
C ALA A 260 25.63 -2.99 1.40
N VAL A 261 25.19 -1.88 2.01
CA VAL A 261 25.96 -0.66 2.16
C VAL A 261 26.18 -0.44 3.64
N ASP A 262 27.44 -0.24 4.02
CA ASP A 262 27.80 -0.02 5.41
C ASP A 262 27.29 1.34 5.88
N ALA A 263 26.57 1.34 7.01
CA ALA A 263 26.05 2.57 7.60
C ALA A 263 27.21 3.43 8.13
N THR A 264 27.28 4.69 7.70
CA THR A 264 28.25 5.63 8.26
C THR A 264 27.85 6.07 9.66
N ARG A 265 28.83 6.61 10.40
CA ARG A 265 28.58 7.22 11.71
C ARG A 265 27.52 8.33 11.64
N GLU A 266 27.54 9.15 10.61
CA GLU A 266 26.57 10.23 10.40
C GLU A 266 25.14 9.68 10.25
N LEU A 267 24.96 8.60 9.49
CA LEU A 267 23.67 7.94 9.34
C LEU A 267 23.19 7.34 10.69
N LEU A 268 24.10 6.74 11.45
CA LEU A 268 23.80 6.21 12.79
C LEU A 268 23.40 7.32 13.77
N ASP A 269 24.11 8.44 13.76
CA ASP A 269 23.84 9.59 14.62
C ASP A 269 22.47 10.21 14.28
N ALA A 270 22.20 10.45 12.98
CA ALA A 270 20.90 10.96 12.52
C ALA A 270 19.74 10.02 12.86
N ALA A 271 19.93 8.70 12.72
CA ALA A 271 18.92 7.72 13.10
C ALA A 271 18.70 7.68 14.62
N THR A 272 19.75 7.90 15.42
CA THR A 272 19.64 8.01 16.88
C THR A 272 18.86 9.26 17.29
N GLU A 273 19.11 10.40 16.64
CA GLU A 273 18.38 11.65 16.87
C GLU A 273 16.90 11.50 16.50
N LEU A 274 16.59 10.88 15.35
CA LEU A 274 15.21 10.56 14.95
C LEU A 274 14.49 9.75 16.03
N VAL A 275 15.08 8.64 16.48
CA VAL A 275 14.47 7.77 17.50
C VAL A 275 14.25 8.52 18.80
N THR A 276 15.22 9.34 19.20
CA THR A 276 15.14 10.14 20.44
C THR A 276 14.02 11.18 20.35
N ALA A 277 13.94 11.89 19.23
CA ALA A 277 12.90 12.90 18.99
C ALA A 277 11.50 12.28 18.96
N GLU A 278 11.32 11.14 18.29
CA GLU A 278 10.02 10.46 18.19
C GLU A 278 9.59 9.86 19.53
N ARG A 279 10.53 9.34 20.33
CA ARG A 279 10.24 8.92 21.71
C ARG A 279 9.82 10.07 22.60
N ALA A 280 10.49 11.22 22.51
CA ALA A 280 10.12 12.42 23.26
C ALA A 280 8.70 12.92 22.93
N ARG A 281 8.21 12.63 21.71
CA ARG A 281 6.86 12.95 21.24
C ARG A 281 5.81 11.87 21.53
N GLY A 282 6.20 10.75 22.15
CA GLY A 282 5.32 9.60 22.38
C GLY A 282 5.04 8.75 21.13
N ALA A 283 5.72 8.99 20.01
CA ALA A 283 5.55 8.25 18.75
C ALA A 283 6.59 7.13 18.55
N GLY A 284 7.64 7.08 19.38
CA GLY A 284 8.78 6.15 19.24
C GLY A 284 8.60 4.75 19.85
N ALA A 285 7.38 4.23 19.91
CA ALA A 285 7.09 2.89 20.46
C ALA A 285 7.35 1.74 19.47
N TRP A 286 7.78 2.06 18.25
CA TRP A 286 8.07 1.10 17.20
C TRP A 286 9.38 0.34 17.46
N ARG A 287 9.41 -0.94 17.07
CA ARG A 287 10.58 -1.81 17.21
C ARG A 287 11.40 -1.85 15.95
N LYS A 288 10.73 -1.70 14.81
CA LYS A 288 11.38 -1.71 13.50
C LYS A 288 10.74 -0.65 12.61
N LEU A 289 11.59 0.02 11.86
CA LEU A 289 11.20 0.95 10.82
C LEU A 289 11.87 0.53 9.52
N GLU A 290 11.08 0.35 8.47
CA GLU A 290 11.57 0.06 7.13
C GLU A 290 11.28 1.25 6.22
N ALA A 291 12.31 1.72 5.52
CA ALA A 291 12.25 2.84 4.61
C ALA A 291 12.65 2.40 3.21
N HIS A 292 11.68 2.31 2.30
CA HIS A 292 11.93 1.98 0.90
C HIS A 292 12.32 3.24 0.14
N LEU A 293 13.44 3.17 -0.57
CA LEU A 293 14.05 4.25 -1.33
C LEU A 293 14.05 3.83 -2.81
N ALA A 294 13.36 4.58 -3.67
CA ALA A 294 13.46 4.40 -5.12
C ALA A 294 13.98 5.69 -5.75
N PRO A 295 14.93 5.60 -6.70
CA PRO A 295 15.47 6.78 -7.37
C PRO A 295 14.37 7.46 -8.19
N LYS A 296 14.39 8.79 -8.19
CA LYS A 296 13.57 9.61 -9.09
C LYS A 296 14.42 10.12 -10.24
N SER A 297 13.77 10.45 -11.35
CA SER A 297 14.41 11.00 -12.55
C SER A 297 15.05 12.38 -12.32
N ASP A 298 14.68 13.08 -11.24
CA ASP A 298 15.26 14.36 -10.82
C ASP A 298 16.45 14.21 -9.86
N GLY A 299 16.89 12.98 -9.57
CA GLY A 299 17.93 12.69 -8.59
C GLY A 299 17.45 12.66 -7.13
N GLY A 300 16.13 12.71 -6.89
CA GLY A 300 15.56 12.48 -5.57
C GLY A 300 15.29 11.01 -5.26
N ALA A 301 14.66 10.75 -4.12
CA ALA A 301 14.11 9.43 -3.79
C ALA A 301 12.62 9.51 -3.42
N THR A 302 11.84 8.49 -3.76
CA THR A 302 10.56 8.24 -3.08
C THR A 302 10.84 7.44 -1.83
N LEU A 303 10.27 7.89 -0.71
CA LEU A 303 10.42 7.28 0.60
C LEU A 303 9.08 6.72 1.06
N HIS A 304 9.06 5.44 1.44
CA HIS A 304 7.92 4.82 2.12
C HIS A 304 8.39 4.26 3.46
N VAL A 305 7.75 4.67 4.55
CA VAL A 305 8.13 4.27 5.91
C VAL A 305 7.07 3.32 6.46
N GLU A 306 7.46 2.09 6.78
CA GLU A 306 6.62 1.10 7.46
C GLU A 306 7.11 0.91 8.89
N VAL A 307 6.17 0.84 9.83
CA VAL A 307 6.43 0.59 11.24
C VAL A 307 6.01 -0.83 11.59
N VAL A 308 6.96 -1.65 12.04
CA VAL A 308 6.79 -3.07 12.37
C VAL A 308 7.02 -3.34 13.86
#